data_AF-A0A8H7Q0J9-F1
#
_entry.id   AF-A0A8H7Q0J9-F1
#
_cell.length_a   1.000
_cell.length_b   1.000
_cell.length_c   1.000
_cell.angle_alpha   90.00
_cell.angle_beta   90.00
_cell.angle_gamma   90.00
#
_symmetry.space_group_name_H-M   'P 1'
#
loop_
_entity.id
_entity.type
_entity.pdbx_description
1 polymer ?
#
loop_
_entity_poly.entity_id
_entity_poly.type
_entity_poly.pdbx_seq_one_letter_code
_entity_poly.pdbx_strand_id
1 'polypeptide(L)'
;EDEIVSLQTQKLKHNQTFTALNKSKDVFKLLSNQLQRQNDMQLEVIRQYNEHEKNINAQMNNYDREMISVSSSFDLHQQQIAEVLANQGDIEERLNGLTSRLSDLRELIKERSKVLEDVFYQRCRIEEESELLKRRLDAMARVENPTEMKLAKEREEYKTLLKCSSCHLRFKSHVLLRCMHTFCKECLDTRIETRQRKCPNCGDSFGSNDVKQFFF
;
A
#
# COMPACT_ATOMS: atom_id res chain seq x y z
N GLU A 1 138.96 36.17 48.19
CA GLU A 1 138.29 37.11 47.26
C GLU A 1 137.45 36.38 46.22
N ASP A 2 137.93 35.30 45.60
CA ASP A 2 137.19 34.51 44.59
C ASP A 2 135.84 33.96 45.05
N GLU A 3 135.73 33.55 46.32
CA GLU A 3 134.49 32.99 46.88
C GLU A 3 133.38 34.06 47.01
N ILE A 4 133.76 35.31 47.33
CA ILE A 4 132.83 36.43 47.47
C ILE A 4 132.28 36.84 46.10
N VAL A 5 133.11 36.87 45.06
CA VAL A 5 132.71 37.19 43.68
C VAL A 5 131.81 36.09 43.10
N SER A 6 132.11 34.82 43.41
CA SER A 6 131.25 33.67 43.05
C SER A 6 129.85 33.78 43.66
N LEU A 7 129.77 34.08 44.97
CA LEU A 7 128.50 34.25 45.68
C LEU A 7 127.71 35.46 45.16
N GLN A 8 128.36 36.57 44.83
CA GLN A 8 127.70 37.73 44.21
C GLN A 8 127.13 37.41 42.82
N THR A 9 127.87 36.63 42.03
CA THR A 9 127.43 36.19 40.70
C THR A 9 126.25 35.21 40.80
N GLN A 10 126.28 34.28 41.75
CA GLN A 10 125.14 33.39 42.05
C GLN A 10 123.91 34.18 42.51
N LYS A 11 124.09 35.17 43.40
CA LYS A 11 123.01 36.05 43.86
C LYS A 11 122.37 36.81 42.70
N LEU A 12 123.16 37.38 41.79
CA LEU A 12 122.65 38.08 40.61
C LEU A 12 121.88 37.14 39.68
N LYS A 13 122.42 35.94 39.40
CA LYS A 13 121.72 34.92 38.61
C LYS A 13 120.40 34.50 39.25
N HIS A 14 120.39 34.25 40.56
CA HIS A 14 119.18 33.93 41.30
C HIS A 14 118.16 35.06 41.29
N ASN A 15 118.59 36.32 41.39
CA ASN A 15 117.68 37.45 41.33
C ASN A 15 117.07 37.61 39.92
N GLN A 16 117.87 37.44 38.87
CA GLN A 16 117.39 37.43 37.49
C GLN A 16 116.41 36.28 37.22
N THR A 17 116.72 35.06 37.65
CA THR A 17 115.82 33.90 37.48
C THR A 17 114.54 34.06 38.31
N PHE A 18 114.64 34.55 39.55
CA PHE A 18 113.47 34.84 40.38
C PHE A 18 112.54 35.87 39.74
N THR A 19 113.10 36.94 39.17
CA THR A 19 112.32 37.98 38.49
C THR A 19 111.66 37.44 37.22
N ALA A 20 112.37 36.62 36.44
CA ALA A 20 111.82 35.97 35.25
C ALA A 20 110.69 34.96 35.60
N LEU A 21 110.88 34.17 36.66
CA LEU A 21 109.88 33.24 37.18
C LEU A 21 108.63 33.96 37.68
N ASN A 22 108.77 35.09 38.40
CA ASN A 22 107.61 35.88 38.83
C ASN A 22 106.84 36.47 37.64
N LYS A 23 107.53 37.03 36.64
CA LYS A 23 106.86 37.50 35.41
C LYS A 23 106.12 36.37 34.70
N SER A 24 106.75 35.21 34.59
CA SER A 24 106.14 34.01 33.99
C SER A 24 104.90 33.57 34.78
N LYS A 25 104.98 33.54 36.12
CA LYS A 25 103.85 33.25 37.02
C LYS A 25 102.70 34.23 36.82
N ASP A 26 102.97 35.53 36.70
CA ASP A 26 101.93 36.55 36.50
C ASP A 26 101.24 36.38 35.14
N VAL A 27 102.00 36.08 34.08
CA VAL A 27 101.44 35.76 32.75
C VAL A 27 100.57 34.49 32.81
N PHE A 28 101.04 33.42 33.46
CA PHE A 28 100.25 32.20 33.63
C PHE A 28 98.98 32.44 34.43
N LYS A 29 99.03 33.29 35.47
CA LYS A 29 97.86 33.65 36.26
C LYS A 29 96.84 34.43 35.44
N LEU A 30 97.28 35.36 34.59
CA LEU A 30 96.41 36.10 33.68
C LEU A 30 95.74 35.16 32.66
N LEU A 31 96.51 34.27 32.05
CA LEU A 31 96.02 33.28 31.09
C LEU A 31 95.01 32.32 31.74
N SER A 32 95.30 31.83 32.95
CA SER A 32 94.40 30.96 33.70
C SER A 32 93.06 31.65 34.00
N ASN A 33 93.09 32.92 34.42
CA ASN A 33 91.87 33.70 34.65
C ASN A 33 91.08 33.94 33.35
N GLN A 34 91.77 34.18 32.23
CA GLN A 34 91.12 34.38 30.93
C GLN A 34 90.46 33.09 30.43
N LEU A 35 91.17 31.96 30.51
CA LEU A 35 90.63 30.65 30.18
C LEU A 35 89.44 30.28 31.07
N GLN A 36 89.50 30.60 32.37
CA GLN A 36 88.39 30.34 33.29
C GLN A 36 87.13 31.13 32.90
N ARG A 37 87.26 32.43 32.60
CA ARG A 37 86.13 33.23 32.09
C ARG A 37 85.57 32.70 30.77
N GLN A 38 86.44 32.24 29.87
CA GLN A 38 86.01 31.64 28.61
C GLN A 38 85.24 30.33 28.85
N ASN A 39 85.69 29.50 29.78
CA ASN A 39 85.04 28.25 30.17
C ASN A 39 83.66 28.52 30.79
N ASP A 40 83.56 29.50 31.71
CA ASP A 40 82.30 29.92 32.32
C ASP A 40 81.29 30.40 31.26
N MET A 41 81.76 31.19 30.27
CA MET A 41 80.92 31.65 29.18
C MET A 41 80.46 30.52 28.26
N GLN A 42 81.34 29.56 27.95
CA GLN A 42 80.98 28.38 27.17
C GLN A 42 79.98 27.49 27.89
N LEU A 43 80.13 27.29 29.21
CA LEU A 43 79.19 26.52 30.02
C LEU A 43 77.79 27.14 30.02
N GLU A 44 77.69 28.47 30.07
CA GLU A 44 76.39 29.16 30.01
C GLU A 44 75.72 28.98 28.65
N VAL A 45 76.47 29.09 27.56
CA VAL A 45 75.95 28.84 26.20
C VAL A 45 75.48 27.39 26.06
N ILE A 46 76.24 26.42 26.57
CA ILE A 46 75.83 25.01 26.59
C ILE A 46 74.54 24.82 27.38
N ARG A 47 74.38 25.50 28.52
CA ARG A 47 73.15 25.45 29.32
C ARG A 47 71.94 25.96 28.53
N GLN A 48 72.09 27.08 27.82
CA GLN A 48 71.05 27.64 26.96
C GLN A 48 70.67 26.69 25.81
N TYR A 49 71.66 26.09 25.15
CA TYR A 49 71.38 25.10 24.10
C TYR A 49 70.65 23.87 24.63
N ASN A 50 71.03 23.34 25.80
CA ASN A 50 70.35 22.20 26.42
C ASN A 50 68.90 22.54 26.80
N GLU A 51 68.64 23.76 27.26
CA GLU A 51 67.27 24.20 27.57
C GLU A 51 66.42 24.36 26.30
N HIS A 52 67.02 24.91 25.24
CA HIS A 52 66.38 25.02 23.94
C HIS A 52 66.07 23.65 23.33
N GLU A 53 67.00 22.69 23.43
CA GLU A 53 66.80 21.31 22.98
C GLU A 53 65.65 20.64 23.74
N LYS A 54 65.58 20.81 25.06
CA LYS A 54 64.45 20.32 25.88
C LYS A 54 63.13 20.93 25.45
N ASN A 55 63.11 22.23 25.16
CA ASN A 55 61.88 22.91 24.72
C ASN A 55 61.42 22.42 23.34
N ILE A 56 62.33 22.27 22.38
CA ILE A 56 62.01 21.70 21.07
C ILE A 56 61.48 20.27 21.21
N ASN A 57 62.15 19.43 22.00
CA ASN A 57 61.70 18.05 22.21
C ASN A 57 60.30 17.99 22.85
N ALA A 58 60.00 18.90 23.79
CA ALA A 58 58.66 19.02 24.36
C ALA A 58 57.61 19.43 23.32
N GLN A 59 57.95 20.37 22.42
CA GLN A 59 57.07 20.78 21.33
C GLN A 59 56.84 19.64 20.32
N MET A 60 57.90 18.92 19.93
CA MET A 60 57.78 17.76 19.03
C MET A 60 56.85 16.70 19.62
N ASN A 61 57.00 16.36 20.90
CA ASN A 61 56.10 15.42 21.59
C ASN A 61 54.64 15.91 21.67
N ASN A 62 54.39 17.22 21.63
CA ASN A 62 53.04 17.76 21.59
C ASN A 62 52.45 17.62 20.18
N TYR A 63 53.20 18.01 19.15
CA TYR A 63 52.78 17.84 17.76
C TYR A 63 52.57 16.38 17.38
N ASP A 64 53.40 15.45 17.86
CA ASP A 64 53.21 14.02 17.63
C ASP A 64 51.88 13.53 18.22
N ARG A 65 51.52 13.99 19.43
CA ARG A 65 50.24 13.65 20.06
C ARG A 65 49.05 14.25 19.32
N GLU A 66 49.17 15.49 18.87
CA GLU A 66 48.14 16.15 18.06
C GLU A 66 47.96 15.44 16.72
N MET A 67 49.05 15.04 16.05
CA MET A 67 49.01 14.28 14.81
C MET A 67 48.32 12.94 14.97
N ILE A 68 48.62 12.19 16.04
CA ILE A 68 47.93 10.92 16.34
C ILE A 68 46.44 11.17 16.58
N SER A 69 46.09 12.20 17.36
CA SER A 69 44.69 12.54 17.64
C SER A 69 43.93 12.91 16.36
N VAL A 70 44.51 13.75 15.51
CA VAL A 70 43.90 14.16 14.24
C VAL A 70 43.76 12.96 13.29
N SER A 71 44.79 12.11 13.19
CA SER A 71 44.73 10.89 12.36
C SER A 71 43.59 9.97 12.81
N SER A 72 43.47 9.73 14.12
CA SER A 72 42.38 8.88 14.65
C SER A 72 40.99 9.46 14.39
N SER A 73 40.84 10.78 14.49
CA SER A 73 39.58 11.46 14.18
C SER A 73 39.26 11.42 12.68
N PHE A 74 40.28 11.55 11.83
CA PHE A 74 40.14 11.44 10.38
C PHE A 74 39.69 10.03 9.98
N ASP A 75 40.31 8.99 10.51
CA ASP A 75 39.94 7.60 10.25
C ASP A 75 38.50 7.31 10.67
N LEU A 76 38.07 7.84 11.83
CA LEU A 76 36.69 7.72 12.29
C LEU A 76 35.71 8.41 11.33
N HIS A 77 36.00 9.65 10.91
CA HIS A 77 35.14 10.36 9.96
C HIS A 77 35.13 9.69 8.59
N GLN A 78 36.23 9.10 8.15
CA GLN A 78 36.30 8.34 6.91
C GLN A 78 35.38 7.10 6.96
N GLN A 79 35.35 6.39 8.09
CA GLN A 79 34.42 5.28 8.32
C GLN A 79 32.96 5.74 8.32
N GLN A 80 32.66 6.84 9.01
CA GLN A 80 31.30 7.42 9.04
C GLN A 80 30.82 7.84 7.65
N ILE A 81 31.69 8.45 6.84
CA ILE A 81 31.37 8.82 5.45
C ILE A 81 31.06 7.57 4.63
N ALA A 82 31.85 6.51 4.75
CA ALA A 82 31.61 5.26 4.04
C ALA A 82 30.26 4.63 4.42
N GLU A 83 29.90 4.63 5.71
CA GLU A 83 28.61 4.14 6.19
C GLU A 83 27.43 4.96 5.65
N VAL A 84 27.54 6.30 5.68
CA VAL A 84 26.50 7.19 5.15
C VAL A 84 26.31 6.98 3.64
N LEU A 85 27.40 6.83 2.88
CA LEU A 85 27.33 6.57 1.44
C LEU A 85 26.67 5.21 1.13
N ALA A 86 26.97 4.17 1.91
CA ALA A 86 26.32 2.87 1.78
C ALA A 86 24.82 2.96 2.07
N ASN A 87 24.43 3.61 3.18
CA ASN A 87 23.04 3.81 3.55
C ASN A 87 22.28 4.66 2.50
N GLN A 88 22.93 5.66 1.92
CA GLN A 88 22.35 6.45 0.84
C GLN A 88 22.04 5.56 -0.38
N GLY A 89 22.99 4.71 -0.79
CA GLY A 89 22.79 3.77 -1.90
C GLY A 89 21.61 2.82 -1.68
N ASP A 90 21.50 2.24 -0.48
CA ASP A 90 20.38 1.37 -0.11
C ASP A 90 19.02 2.09 -0.18
N ILE A 91 18.97 3.35 0.27
CA ILE A 91 17.75 4.16 0.21
C ILE A 91 17.38 4.49 -1.24
N GLU A 92 18.35 4.84 -2.07
CA GLU A 92 18.15 5.12 -3.49
C GLU A 92 17.62 3.88 -4.23
N GLU A 93 18.17 2.70 -3.98
CA GLU A 93 17.68 1.44 -4.55
C GLU A 93 16.23 1.16 -4.15
N ARG A 94 15.90 1.31 -2.86
CA ARG A 94 14.52 1.15 -2.36
C ARG A 94 13.56 2.16 -3.00
N LEU A 95 13.98 3.41 -3.14
CA LEU A 95 13.18 4.47 -3.76
C LEU A 95 12.90 4.16 -5.23
N ASN A 96 13.90 3.70 -5.97
CA ASN A 96 13.74 3.26 -7.36
C ASN A 96 12.78 2.07 -7.45
N GLY A 97 12.90 1.09 -6.56
CA GLY A 97 12.00 -0.06 -6.49
C GLY A 97 10.54 0.33 -6.20
N LEU A 98 10.32 1.24 -5.24
CA LEU A 98 8.98 1.76 -4.94
C LEU A 98 8.41 2.59 -6.09
N THR A 99 9.22 3.39 -6.75
CA THR A 99 8.81 4.22 -7.89
C THR A 99 8.36 3.34 -9.06
N SER A 100 9.11 2.28 -9.36
CA SER A 100 8.73 1.28 -10.38
C SER A 100 7.39 0.62 -10.05
N ARG A 101 7.23 0.11 -8.81
CA ARG A 101 5.96 -0.50 -8.35
C ARG A 101 4.77 0.46 -8.42
N LEU A 102 4.98 1.74 -8.08
CA LEU A 102 3.93 2.76 -8.21
C LEU A 102 3.54 2.99 -9.66
N SER A 103 4.50 2.94 -10.59
CA SER A 103 4.22 3.02 -12.03
C SER A 103 3.36 1.83 -12.48
N ASP A 104 3.74 0.61 -12.10
CA ASP A 104 3.01 -0.61 -12.46
C ASP A 104 1.57 -0.59 -11.92
N LEU A 105 1.40 -0.20 -10.65
CA LEU A 105 0.07 -0.08 -10.04
C LEU A 105 -0.79 0.99 -10.71
N ARG A 106 -0.20 2.10 -11.16
CA ARG A 106 -0.93 3.15 -11.90
C ARG A 106 -1.43 2.64 -13.25
N GLU A 107 -0.61 1.92 -14.00
CA GLU A 107 -1.04 1.31 -15.26
C GLU A 107 -2.12 0.23 -15.01
N LEU A 108 -1.96 -0.60 -13.99
CA LEU A 108 -2.98 -1.60 -13.63
C LEU A 108 -4.33 -0.96 -13.27
N ILE A 109 -4.32 0.12 -12.49
CA ILE A 109 -5.55 0.86 -12.16
C ILE A 109 -6.20 1.40 -13.44
N LYS A 110 -5.41 1.99 -14.33
CA LYS A 110 -5.90 2.54 -15.60
C LYS A 110 -6.53 1.46 -16.49
N GLU A 111 -5.90 0.29 -16.59
CA GLU A 111 -6.48 -0.86 -17.31
C GLU A 111 -7.79 -1.32 -16.67
N ARG A 112 -7.83 -1.45 -15.34
CA ARG A 112 -9.04 -1.86 -14.60
C ARG A 112 -10.17 -0.84 -14.75
N SER A 113 -9.87 0.45 -14.74
CA SER A 113 -10.85 1.52 -14.97
C SER A 113 -11.50 1.38 -16.35
N LYS A 114 -10.71 1.14 -17.40
CA LYS A 114 -11.25 0.90 -18.75
C LYS A 114 -12.19 -0.30 -18.80
N VAL A 115 -11.77 -1.42 -18.20
CA VAL A 115 -12.61 -2.63 -18.14
C VAL A 115 -13.91 -2.37 -17.37
N LEU A 116 -13.87 -1.62 -16.28
CA LEU A 116 -15.07 -1.25 -15.52
C LEU A 116 -16.02 -0.37 -16.35
N GLU A 117 -15.49 0.60 -17.09
CA GLU A 117 -16.28 1.44 -18.01
C GLU A 117 -16.94 0.60 -19.10
N ASP A 118 -16.20 -0.32 -19.72
CA ASP A 118 -16.74 -1.23 -20.74
C ASP A 118 -17.85 -2.12 -20.17
N VAL A 119 -17.64 -2.74 -19.01
CA VAL A 119 -18.64 -3.58 -18.35
C VAL A 119 -19.87 -2.76 -17.96
N PHE A 120 -19.69 -1.53 -17.47
CA PHE A 120 -20.79 -0.63 -17.16
C PHE A 120 -21.63 -0.34 -18.41
N TYR A 121 -20.98 0.00 -19.53
CA TYR A 121 -21.67 0.25 -20.80
C TYR A 121 -22.44 -0.98 -21.30
N GLN A 122 -21.82 -2.16 -21.28
CA GLN A 122 -22.51 -3.39 -21.69
C GLN A 122 -23.69 -3.71 -20.79
N ARG A 123 -23.56 -3.49 -19.47
CA ARG A 123 -24.66 -3.68 -18.52
C ARG A 123 -25.84 -2.77 -18.85
N CYS A 124 -25.61 -1.48 -19.05
CA CYS A 124 -26.67 -0.54 -19.42
C CYS A 124 -27.39 -0.96 -20.71
N ARG A 125 -26.65 -1.39 -21.73
CA ARG A 125 -27.26 -1.86 -23.00
C ARG A 125 -28.15 -3.09 -22.79
N ILE A 126 -27.68 -4.07 -22.02
CA ILE A 126 -28.44 -5.29 -21.70
C ILE A 126 -29.67 -4.95 -20.84
N GLU A 127 -29.55 -4.02 -19.89
CA GLU A 127 -30.67 -3.54 -19.07
C GLU A 127 -31.76 -2.87 -19.94
N GLU A 128 -31.36 -2.03 -20.90
CA GLU A 128 -32.28 -1.40 -21.86
C GLU A 128 -32.97 -2.44 -22.77
N GLU A 129 -32.22 -3.39 -23.31
CA GLU A 129 -32.75 -4.49 -24.13
C GLU A 129 -33.73 -5.37 -23.33
N SER A 130 -33.40 -5.68 -22.07
CA SER A 130 -34.24 -6.45 -21.14
C SER A 130 -35.54 -5.71 -20.84
N GLU A 131 -35.49 -4.41 -20.57
CA GLU A 131 -36.65 -3.57 -20.33
C GLU A 131 -37.55 -3.49 -21.58
N LEU A 132 -36.97 -3.36 -22.77
CA LEU A 132 -37.72 -3.38 -24.03
C LEU A 132 -38.42 -4.72 -24.26
N LEU A 133 -37.73 -5.84 -24.02
CA LEU A 133 -38.29 -7.18 -24.14
C LEU A 133 -39.42 -7.42 -23.13
N LYS A 134 -39.27 -6.97 -21.88
CA LYS A 134 -40.33 -7.01 -20.87
C LYS A 134 -41.57 -6.25 -21.33
N ARG A 135 -41.40 -5.02 -21.83
CA ARG A 135 -42.52 -4.24 -22.38
C ARG A 135 -43.22 -4.92 -23.56
N ARG A 136 -42.45 -5.57 -24.44
CA ARG A 136 -43.02 -6.35 -25.56
C ARG A 136 -43.81 -7.56 -25.07
N LEU A 137 -43.30 -8.29 -24.08
CA LEU A 137 -44.00 -9.41 -23.46
C LEU A 137 -45.29 -8.94 -22.79
N ASP A 138 -45.25 -7.86 -22.02
CA ASP A 138 -46.44 -7.26 -21.39
C ASP A 138 -47.45 -6.80 -22.43
N ALA A 139 -47.01 -6.20 -23.54
CA ALA A 139 -47.90 -5.79 -24.63
C ALA A 139 -48.56 -7.01 -25.29
N MET A 140 -47.81 -8.08 -25.58
CA MET A 140 -48.35 -9.32 -26.11
C MET A 140 -49.33 -9.98 -25.14
N ALA A 141 -49.04 -9.97 -23.84
CA ALA A 141 -49.94 -10.52 -22.81
C ALA A 141 -51.24 -9.73 -22.66
N ARG A 142 -51.23 -8.42 -22.94
CA ARG A 142 -52.42 -7.55 -22.88
C ARG A 142 -53.29 -7.61 -24.14
N VAL A 143 -52.76 -8.11 -25.26
CA VAL A 143 -53.55 -8.33 -26.47
C VAL A 143 -54.36 -9.60 -26.24
N GLU A 144 -55.53 -9.44 -25.60
CA GLU A 144 -56.57 -10.46 -25.67
C GLU A 144 -56.91 -10.66 -27.14
N ASN A 145 -56.59 -11.83 -27.68
CA ASN A 145 -56.83 -12.15 -29.09
C ASN A 145 -58.34 -11.93 -29.36
N PRO A 146 -58.72 -10.97 -30.22
CA PRO A 146 -60.14 -10.66 -30.44
C PRO A 146 -60.93 -11.87 -30.92
N THR A 147 -60.24 -12.80 -31.58
CA THR A 147 -60.76 -14.10 -31.99
C THR A 147 -61.03 -15.00 -30.78
N GLU A 148 -60.12 -15.07 -29.82
CA GLU A 148 -60.32 -15.84 -28.58
C GLU A 148 -61.44 -15.26 -27.71
N MET A 149 -61.55 -13.93 -27.62
CA MET A 149 -62.65 -13.29 -26.89
C MET A 149 -64.01 -13.57 -27.56
N LYS A 150 -64.09 -13.49 -28.89
CA LYS A 150 -65.29 -13.88 -29.66
C LYS A 150 -65.63 -15.35 -29.48
N LEU A 151 -64.65 -16.25 -29.63
CA LEU A 151 -64.83 -17.69 -29.43
C LEU A 151 -65.22 -18.04 -28.00
N ALA A 152 -64.66 -17.35 -27.00
CA ALA A 152 -65.03 -17.54 -25.60
C ALA A 152 -66.48 -17.13 -25.34
N LYS A 153 -66.92 -16.01 -25.94
CA LYS A 153 -68.31 -15.53 -25.85
C LYS A 153 -69.27 -16.47 -26.55
N GLU A 154 -68.98 -16.86 -27.79
CA GLU A 154 -69.78 -17.83 -28.56
C GLU A 154 -69.89 -19.17 -27.81
N ARG A 155 -68.79 -19.65 -27.23
CA ARG A 155 -68.78 -20.86 -26.40
C ARG A 155 -69.69 -20.73 -25.18
N GLU A 156 -69.68 -19.59 -24.49
CA GLU A 156 -70.60 -19.38 -23.37
C GLU A 156 -72.06 -19.26 -23.82
N GLU A 157 -72.33 -18.59 -24.93
CA GLU A 157 -73.66 -18.54 -25.55
C GLU A 157 -74.17 -19.95 -25.88
N TYR A 158 -73.36 -20.77 -26.57
CA TYR A 158 -73.70 -22.17 -26.84
C TYR A 158 -73.89 -23.01 -25.57
N LYS A 159 -73.04 -22.83 -24.55
CA LYS A 159 -73.23 -23.50 -23.26
C LYS A 159 -74.55 -23.12 -22.60
N THR A 160 -74.99 -21.86 -22.69
CA THR A 160 -76.28 -21.46 -22.11
C THR A 160 -77.47 -22.13 -22.80
N LEU A 161 -77.41 -22.35 -24.11
CA LEU A 161 -78.46 -23.08 -24.86
C LEU A 161 -78.59 -24.55 -24.40
N LEU A 162 -77.49 -25.16 -23.99
CA LEU A 162 -77.46 -26.54 -23.49
C LEU A 162 -77.93 -26.65 -22.04
N LYS A 163 -78.02 -25.55 -21.28
CA LYS A 163 -78.50 -25.56 -19.89
C LYS A 163 -80.04 -25.65 -19.82
N CYS A 164 -80.53 -26.32 -18.78
CA CYS A 164 -81.94 -26.49 -18.47
C CYS A 164 -82.61 -25.12 -18.29
N SER A 165 -83.68 -24.86 -19.03
CA SER A 165 -84.41 -23.58 -18.93
C SER A 165 -85.15 -23.39 -17.60
N SER A 166 -85.28 -24.44 -16.78
CA SER A 166 -85.93 -24.32 -15.47
C SER A 166 -84.98 -23.95 -14.33
N CYS A 167 -83.69 -24.25 -14.42
CA CYS A 167 -82.73 -23.93 -13.35
C CYS A 167 -81.50 -23.14 -13.82
N HIS A 168 -81.30 -23.03 -15.13
CA HIS A 168 -80.14 -22.36 -15.77
C HIS A 168 -78.76 -22.80 -15.24
N LEU A 169 -78.69 -23.93 -14.54
CA LEU A 169 -77.48 -24.41 -13.87
C LEU A 169 -76.97 -25.71 -14.53
N ARG A 170 -77.85 -26.71 -14.62
CA ARG A 170 -77.52 -28.06 -15.13
C ARG A 170 -77.80 -28.17 -16.61
N PHE A 171 -77.09 -29.07 -17.30
CA PHE A 171 -77.37 -29.39 -18.70
C PHE A 171 -78.70 -30.12 -18.88
N LYS A 172 -79.34 -29.87 -20.02
CA LYS A 172 -80.52 -30.62 -20.46
C LYS A 172 -80.13 -32.08 -20.66
N SER A 173 -80.94 -33.00 -20.17
CA SER A 173 -80.69 -34.44 -20.29
C SER A 173 -81.95 -35.25 -20.52
N HIS A 174 -83.13 -34.64 -20.35
CA HIS A 174 -84.41 -35.32 -20.47
C HIS A 174 -85.38 -34.49 -21.31
N VAL A 175 -86.17 -35.15 -22.16
CA VAL A 175 -87.17 -34.56 -23.04
C VAL A 175 -88.57 -34.99 -22.59
N LEU A 176 -89.52 -34.07 -22.68
CA LEU A 176 -90.95 -34.37 -22.53
C LEU A 176 -91.53 -34.74 -23.89
N LEU A 177 -91.94 -35.99 -24.09
CA LEU A 177 -92.41 -36.50 -25.38
C LEU A 177 -93.67 -35.81 -25.92
N ARG A 178 -94.45 -35.15 -25.06
CA ARG A 178 -95.70 -34.46 -25.44
C ARG A 178 -95.47 -33.13 -26.13
N CYS A 179 -94.45 -32.37 -25.72
CA CYS A 179 -94.18 -31.02 -26.22
C CYS A 179 -92.73 -30.82 -26.69
N MET A 180 -91.90 -31.86 -26.63
CA MET A 180 -90.48 -31.90 -27.02
C MET A 180 -89.56 -30.89 -26.30
N HIS A 181 -90.03 -30.25 -25.23
CA HIS A 181 -89.19 -29.40 -24.39
C HIS A 181 -88.23 -30.23 -23.53
N THR A 182 -87.00 -29.72 -23.41
CA THR A 182 -85.88 -30.41 -22.76
C THR A 182 -85.43 -29.71 -21.48
N PHE A 183 -85.17 -30.51 -20.44
CA PHE A 183 -84.79 -30.05 -19.11
C PHE A 183 -83.76 -31.00 -18.49
N CYS A 184 -83.20 -30.62 -17.34
CA CYS A 184 -82.40 -31.55 -16.55
C CYS A 184 -83.30 -32.50 -15.76
N LYS A 185 -82.78 -33.68 -15.46
CA LYS A 185 -83.48 -34.73 -14.70
C LYS A 185 -84.10 -34.19 -13.41
N GLU A 186 -83.27 -33.53 -12.59
CA GLU A 186 -83.67 -33.00 -11.28
C GLU A 186 -84.88 -32.06 -11.36
N CYS A 187 -84.93 -31.17 -12.36
CA CYS A 187 -86.06 -30.25 -12.51
C CYS A 187 -87.37 -30.95 -12.90
N LEU A 188 -87.30 -32.05 -13.67
CA LEU A 188 -88.48 -32.83 -14.01
C LEU A 188 -88.93 -33.71 -12.84
N ASP A 189 -87.99 -34.36 -12.17
CA ASP A 189 -88.27 -35.22 -11.01
C ASP A 189 -88.94 -34.43 -9.89
N THR A 190 -88.39 -33.26 -9.52
CA THR A 190 -89.00 -32.37 -8.52
C THR A 190 -90.44 -31.97 -8.87
N ARG A 191 -90.74 -31.72 -10.16
CA ARG A 191 -92.10 -31.37 -10.60
C ARG A 191 -93.07 -32.56 -10.57
N ILE A 192 -92.58 -33.76 -10.87
CA ILE A 192 -93.38 -34.99 -10.76
C ILE A 192 -93.72 -35.28 -9.30
N GLU A 193 -92.74 -35.16 -8.39
CA GLU A 193 -92.89 -35.39 -6.96
C GLU A 193 -93.84 -34.38 -6.31
N THR A 194 -93.69 -33.09 -6.63
CA THR A 194 -94.55 -32.01 -6.13
C THR A 194 -95.93 -31.95 -6.80
N ARG A 195 -96.27 -32.92 -7.66
CA ARG A 195 -97.51 -33.01 -8.44
C ARG A 195 -97.77 -31.81 -9.38
N GLN A 196 -96.76 -31.00 -9.68
CA GLN A 196 -96.80 -29.90 -10.63
C GLN A 196 -96.46 -30.38 -12.05
N ARG A 197 -97.26 -31.34 -12.55
CA ARG A 197 -97.05 -32.09 -13.78
C ARG A 197 -97.41 -31.32 -15.06
N LYS A 198 -96.94 -30.07 -15.16
CA LYS A 198 -97.06 -29.19 -16.34
C LYS A 198 -95.69 -28.72 -16.81
N CYS A 199 -95.47 -28.71 -18.12
CA CYS A 199 -94.20 -28.31 -18.73
C CYS A 199 -93.83 -26.88 -18.31
N PRO A 200 -92.59 -26.63 -17.83
CA PRO A 200 -92.12 -25.29 -17.48
C PRO A 200 -92.20 -24.27 -18.62
N ASN A 201 -92.04 -24.72 -19.88
CA ASN A 201 -91.97 -23.81 -21.03
C ASN A 201 -93.33 -23.50 -21.65
N CYS A 202 -94.22 -24.49 -21.76
CA CYS A 202 -95.49 -24.34 -22.50
C CYS A 202 -96.76 -24.67 -21.70
N GLY A 203 -96.61 -25.23 -20.49
CA GLY A 203 -97.75 -25.57 -19.63
C GLY A 203 -98.46 -26.89 -19.94
N ASP A 204 -98.04 -27.63 -20.98
CA ASP A 204 -98.63 -28.93 -21.33
C ASP A 204 -98.47 -29.96 -20.21
N SER A 205 -99.53 -30.72 -19.96
CA SER A 205 -99.54 -31.79 -18.97
C SER A 205 -98.66 -32.97 -19.40
N PHE A 206 -97.87 -33.52 -18.49
CA PHE A 206 -97.01 -34.69 -18.76
C PHE A 206 -97.01 -35.68 -17.58
N GLY A 207 -96.88 -36.97 -17.86
CA GLY A 207 -96.71 -38.03 -16.87
C GLY A 207 -95.28 -38.55 -16.78
N SER A 208 -94.98 -39.41 -15.80
CA SER A 208 -93.66 -40.03 -15.65
C SER A 208 -93.22 -40.84 -16.88
N ASN A 209 -94.18 -41.43 -17.61
CA ASN A 209 -93.91 -42.19 -18.84
C ASN A 209 -93.57 -41.29 -20.04
N ASP A 210 -93.92 -40.00 -19.99
CA ASP A 210 -93.65 -39.03 -21.05
C ASP A 210 -92.25 -38.39 -20.90
N VAL A 211 -91.49 -38.73 -19.85
CA VAL A 211 -90.11 -38.27 -19.65
C VAL A 211 -89.15 -39.32 -20.20
N LYS A 212 -88.29 -38.91 -21.14
CA LYS A 212 -87.22 -39.77 -21.67
C LYS A 212 -85.86 -39.10 -21.55
N GLN A 213 -84.88 -39.87 -21.10
CA GLN A 213 -83.49 -39.43 -21.13
C GLN A 213 -82.97 -39.41 -22.57
N PHE A 214 -82.23 -38.38 -22.91
CA PHE A 214 -81.47 -38.32 -24.15
C PHE A 214 -80.00 -38.00 -23.83
N PHE A 215 -79.14 -38.34 -24.77
CA PHE A 215 -77.70 -38.11 -24.71
C PHE A 215 -77.31 -37.27 -25.93
N PHE A 216 -76.33 -36.40 -25.77
CA PHE A 216 -75.75 -35.61 -26.86
C PHE A 216 -74.69 -36.43 -27.61
#